data_AF-A0A7K6L841-F1
#
_entry.id   AF-A0A7K6L841-F1
#
_cell.length_a   1.000
_cell.length_b   1.000
_cell.length_c   1.000
_cell.angle_alpha   90.00
_cell.angle_beta   90.00
_cell.angle_gamma   90.00
#
_symmetry.space_group_name_H-M   'P 1'
#
loop_
_entity.id
_entity.type
_entity.pdbx_description
1 polymer ?
#
loop_
_entity_poly.entity_id
_entity_poly.type
_entity_poly.pdbx_seq_one_letter_code
_entity_poly.pdbx_strand_id
1 'polypeptide(L)'
;NSFKPSAELEEPEPSRKQPSPCLRSVMAGAKADPKFREIFRFNTPVLMWDQHFTLETWNRLKTRHVPYGWQGLSLAVVGSTLRLLNTSANRHLFDRAAFPGGCIRCAVVGNGGILNGSRQGKAIDSHDLVFRLNGAVIKGFEEDVGTKVSFYGFTVNTMKNSLIAYEEYGFTQIPQGKDLKYIFIPSDVRDYIMLKSAIQGSPVPEGSDKGDEPQKYFGLEASAEKFKLLHPDFLQYLTTRFLRSELLNTQYGSLYMPSTGALMLLTALHTCDQVSAYGFITANYEQFSDHYFEVEKKPLVFYANHDMMLEAALWRSLHRAGIITLYQR
;
A
#
# COMPACT_ATOMS: atom_id res chain seq x y z
N ASN A 1 -20.34 -28.90 26.71
CA ASN A 1 -20.07 -30.16 25.98
C ASN A 1 -18.78 -30.03 25.20
N SER A 2 -17.79 -30.80 25.67
CA SER A 2 -16.43 -31.08 25.18
C SER A 2 -15.75 -30.10 24.21
N PHE A 3 -14.87 -29.28 24.77
CA PHE A 3 -13.75 -28.66 24.05
C PHE A 3 -12.74 -29.74 23.67
N LYS A 4 -12.46 -29.89 22.37
CA LYS A 4 -11.31 -30.67 21.89
C LYS A 4 -10.04 -29.80 21.98
N PRO A 5 -8.89 -30.35 22.39
CA PRO A 5 -7.62 -29.64 22.34
C PRO A 5 -7.26 -29.32 20.89
N SER A 6 -6.79 -28.10 20.65
CA SER A 6 -6.20 -27.69 19.37
C SER A 6 -4.97 -28.55 19.09
N ALA A 7 -4.94 -29.22 17.93
CA ALA A 7 -3.73 -29.80 17.41
C ALA A 7 -2.67 -28.69 17.29
N GLU A 8 -1.46 -28.96 17.77
CA GLU A 8 -0.30 -28.12 17.48
C GLU A 8 -0.21 -27.98 15.96
N LEU A 9 -0.36 -26.74 15.48
CA LEU A 9 -0.08 -26.39 14.10
C LEU A 9 1.43 -26.54 13.92
N GLU A 10 1.85 -27.67 13.36
CA GLU A 10 3.16 -27.75 12.71
C GLU A 10 3.22 -26.61 11.70
N GLU A 11 4.13 -25.65 11.92
CA GLU A 11 4.49 -24.69 10.89
C GLU A 11 4.94 -25.50 9.67
N PRO A 12 4.33 -25.32 8.49
CA PRO A 12 4.83 -26.00 7.31
C PRO A 12 6.27 -25.56 7.11
N GLU A 13 7.18 -26.54 7.01
CA GLU A 13 8.59 -26.30 6.69
C GLU A 13 8.69 -25.25 5.59
N PRO A 14 9.64 -24.29 5.68
CA PRO A 14 9.79 -23.29 4.66
C PRO A 14 10.07 -24.02 3.35
N SER A 15 9.07 -24.06 2.46
CA SER A 15 9.27 -24.58 1.11
C SER A 15 10.49 -23.83 0.58
N ARG A 16 11.52 -24.59 0.20
CA ARG A 16 12.73 -24.03 -0.39
C ARG A 16 12.28 -23.13 -1.52
N LYS A 17 12.21 -21.81 -1.28
CA LYS A 17 11.79 -20.81 -2.26
C LYS A 17 12.70 -21.06 -3.46
N GLN A 18 12.15 -21.56 -4.56
CA GLN A 18 12.92 -21.65 -5.79
C GLN A 18 13.48 -20.25 -6.07
N PRO A 19 14.79 -20.12 -6.36
CA PRO A 19 15.37 -18.83 -6.70
C PRO A 19 14.53 -18.21 -7.83
N SER A 20 14.12 -16.96 -7.66
CA SER A 20 13.42 -16.23 -8.72
C SER A 20 14.27 -16.33 -10.00
N PRO A 21 13.69 -16.68 -11.16
CA PRO A 21 14.43 -16.69 -12.43
C PRO A 21 14.84 -15.27 -12.87
N CYS A 22 14.43 -14.23 -12.11
CA CYS A 22 14.81 -12.87 -12.38
C CYS A 22 16.26 -12.58 -11.97
N LEU A 23 17.15 -12.48 -12.98
CA LEU A 23 18.59 -12.18 -12.82
C LEU A 23 18.89 -10.95 -11.94
N ARG A 24 18.00 -9.95 -11.94
CA ARG A 24 18.09 -8.74 -11.10
C ARG A 24 16.81 -8.56 -10.32
N SER A 25 16.66 -9.29 -9.22
CA SER A 25 15.51 -9.14 -8.32
C SER A 25 15.79 -8.19 -7.15
N VAL A 26 14.75 -7.57 -6.59
CA VAL A 26 14.79 -6.78 -5.36
C VAL A 26 15.43 -7.57 -4.23
N MET A 27 15.07 -8.86 -4.08
CA MET A 27 15.64 -9.72 -3.05
C MET A 27 17.14 -9.95 -3.25
N ALA A 28 17.59 -10.21 -4.48
CA ALA A 28 19.00 -10.38 -4.78
C ALA A 28 19.80 -9.09 -4.54
N GLY A 29 19.28 -7.95 -5.02
CA GLY A 29 19.89 -6.63 -4.80
C GLY A 29 20.00 -6.27 -3.32
N ALA A 30 18.92 -6.48 -2.56
CA ALA A 30 18.91 -6.23 -1.12
C ALA A 30 19.89 -7.13 -0.35
N LYS A 31 20.04 -8.41 -0.73
CA LYS A 31 21.01 -9.32 -0.09
C LYS A 31 22.47 -8.99 -0.43
N ALA A 32 22.72 -8.44 -1.62
CA ALA A 32 24.05 -8.07 -2.07
C ALA A 32 24.55 -6.75 -1.45
N ASP A 33 23.65 -5.82 -1.14
CA ASP A 33 24.00 -4.54 -0.51
C ASP A 33 24.14 -4.68 1.03
N PRO A 34 25.29 -4.31 1.64
CA PRO A 34 25.52 -4.49 3.07
C PRO A 34 24.51 -3.78 3.98
N LYS A 35 24.04 -2.60 3.59
CA LYS A 35 23.06 -1.83 4.37
C LYS A 35 21.69 -2.47 4.25
N PHE A 36 21.25 -2.75 3.02
CA PHE A 36 19.90 -3.26 2.78
C PHE A 36 19.72 -4.71 3.22
N ARG A 37 20.79 -5.52 3.26
CA ARG A 37 20.74 -6.89 3.80
C ARG A 37 20.29 -6.91 5.27
N GLU A 38 20.71 -5.94 6.06
CA GLU A 38 20.33 -5.84 7.48
C GLU A 38 18.92 -5.28 7.68
N ILE A 39 18.46 -4.46 6.74
CA ILE A 39 17.16 -3.77 6.80
C ILE A 39 16.03 -4.71 6.35
N PHE A 40 16.16 -5.35 5.17
CA PHE A 40 15.07 -6.12 4.57
C PHE A 40 14.76 -7.42 5.32
N ARG A 41 13.47 -7.71 5.49
CA ARG A 41 12.90 -8.95 6.04
C ARG A 41 11.75 -9.43 5.15
N PHE A 42 12.08 -10.20 4.11
CA PHE A 42 11.11 -10.69 3.10
C PHE A 42 10.13 -11.77 3.60
N ASN A 43 10.25 -12.21 4.85
CA ASN A 43 9.32 -13.16 5.46
C ASN A 43 8.25 -12.47 6.33
N THR A 44 8.34 -11.15 6.53
CA THR A 44 7.32 -10.40 7.26
C THR A 44 5.99 -10.45 6.49
N PRO A 45 4.87 -10.86 7.11
CA PRO A 45 3.57 -10.89 6.45
C PRO A 45 3.15 -9.49 6.00
N VAL A 46 2.98 -9.29 4.69
CA VAL A 46 2.58 -8.00 4.12
C VAL A 46 1.11 -7.69 4.39
N LEU A 47 0.26 -8.72 4.43
CA LEU A 47 -1.19 -8.62 4.54
C LEU A 47 -1.72 -9.19 5.86
N MET A 48 -2.73 -8.54 6.42
CA MET A 48 -3.56 -9.07 7.50
C MET A 48 -4.76 -9.80 6.92
N TRP A 49 -5.03 -11.01 7.42
CA TRP A 49 -6.19 -11.82 7.05
C TRP A 49 -6.59 -12.71 8.24
N ASP A 50 -7.63 -13.53 8.11
CA ASP A 50 -8.27 -14.20 9.24
C ASP A 50 -7.32 -15.04 10.12
N GLN A 51 -6.37 -15.75 9.52
CA GLN A 51 -5.45 -16.66 10.23
C GLN A 51 -4.48 -15.90 11.14
N HIS A 52 -4.16 -14.65 10.82
CA HIS A 52 -3.31 -13.82 11.68
C HIS A 52 -4.08 -13.28 12.89
N PHE A 53 -5.42 -13.35 12.88
CA PHE A 53 -6.27 -12.78 13.91
C PHE A 53 -6.52 -13.75 15.07
N THR A 54 -5.52 -13.88 15.94
CA THR A 54 -5.59 -14.66 17.18
C THR A 54 -5.78 -13.78 18.41
N LEU A 55 -6.11 -14.39 19.56
CA LEU A 55 -6.18 -13.68 20.84
C LEU A 55 -4.83 -13.07 21.23
N GLU A 56 -3.73 -13.75 20.91
CA GLU A 56 -2.37 -13.24 21.13
C GLU A 56 -2.11 -11.99 20.28
N THR A 57 -2.37 -12.07 18.97
CA THR A 57 -2.21 -10.93 18.05
C THR A 57 -3.09 -9.76 18.49
N TRP A 58 -4.35 -10.01 18.87
CA TRP A 58 -5.24 -8.98 19.42
C TRP A 58 -4.64 -8.31 20.65
N ASN A 59 -4.23 -9.09 21.65
CA ASN A 59 -3.72 -8.56 22.91
C ASN A 59 -2.43 -7.75 22.74
N ARG A 60 -1.59 -8.12 21.77
CA ARG A 60 -0.38 -7.38 21.43
C ARG A 60 -0.70 -6.09 20.68
N LEU A 61 -1.52 -6.16 19.63
CA LEU A 61 -1.79 -5.00 18.76
C LEU A 61 -2.72 -3.97 19.39
N LYS A 62 -3.62 -4.34 20.31
CA LYS A 62 -4.49 -3.37 21.02
C LYS A 62 -3.73 -2.36 21.88
N THR A 63 -2.43 -2.56 22.12
CA THR A 63 -1.58 -1.65 22.90
C THR A 63 -0.86 -0.60 22.06
N ARG A 64 -0.93 -0.69 20.73
CA ARG A 64 -0.27 0.23 19.80
C ARG A 64 -1.32 1.05 19.06
N HIS A 65 -1.07 2.34 18.88
CA HIS A 65 -1.92 3.22 18.09
C HIS A 65 -1.98 2.78 16.63
N VAL A 66 -3.08 3.15 15.96
CA VAL A 66 -3.21 3.02 14.50
C VAL A 66 -2.14 3.89 13.81
N PRO A 67 -1.52 3.45 12.70
CA PRO A 67 -1.80 2.23 11.96
C PRO A 67 -1.00 0.99 12.43
N TYR A 68 -0.26 1.09 13.53
CA TYR A 68 0.66 0.04 14.03
C TYR A 68 0.02 -1.01 14.93
N GLY A 69 -1.22 -0.77 15.33
CA GLY A 69 -2.06 -1.64 16.11
C GLY A 69 -3.45 -1.02 16.23
N TRP A 70 -4.22 -1.46 17.21
CA TRP A 70 -5.67 -1.23 17.28
C TRP A 70 -6.07 -0.60 18.62
N GLN A 71 -5.16 0.16 19.23
CA GLN A 71 -5.45 0.89 20.45
C GLN A 71 -6.65 1.81 20.26
N GLY A 72 -7.65 1.66 21.13
CA GLY A 72 -8.91 2.41 21.07
C GLY A 72 -9.97 1.82 20.12
N LEU A 73 -9.66 0.79 19.34
CA LEU A 73 -10.62 0.16 18.43
C LEU A 73 -11.38 -0.98 19.12
N SER A 74 -12.62 -1.23 18.68
CA SER A 74 -13.46 -2.31 19.19
C SER A 74 -13.04 -3.67 18.63
N LEU A 75 -12.94 -4.68 19.51
CA LEU A 75 -12.73 -6.09 19.13
C LEU A 75 -13.80 -6.59 18.17
N ALA A 76 -15.05 -6.16 18.36
CA ALA A 76 -16.15 -6.56 17.52
C ALA A 76 -16.00 -6.02 16.09
N VAL A 77 -15.59 -4.75 15.93
CA VAL A 77 -15.40 -4.12 14.62
C VAL A 77 -14.24 -4.78 13.88
N VAL A 78 -13.05 -4.85 14.50
CA VAL A 78 -11.89 -5.41 13.80
C VAL A 78 -12.06 -6.91 13.57
N GLY A 79 -12.54 -7.65 14.58
CA GLY A 79 -12.71 -9.09 14.46
C GLY A 79 -13.77 -9.49 13.44
N SER A 80 -14.91 -8.77 13.37
CA SER A 80 -15.92 -9.05 12.34
C SER A 80 -15.43 -8.71 10.93
N THR A 81 -14.53 -7.72 10.78
CA THR A 81 -13.92 -7.38 9.50
C THR A 81 -12.92 -8.43 9.05
N LEU A 82 -11.98 -8.83 9.92
CA LEU A 82 -10.92 -9.77 9.56
C LEU A 82 -11.44 -11.18 9.27
N ARG A 83 -12.54 -11.59 9.92
CA ARG A 83 -13.22 -12.86 9.62
C ARG A 83 -13.79 -12.93 8.19
N LEU A 84 -13.95 -11.79 7.50
CA LEU A 84 -14.34 -11.77 6.09
C LEU A 84 -13.15 -11.92 5.14
N LEU A 85 -11.92 -11.70 5.61
CA LEU A 85 -10.69 -11.94 4.85
C LEU A 85 -10.20 -13.38 5.06
N ASN A 86 -11.07 -14.36 4.78
CA ASN A 86 -10.89 -15.76 5.17
C ASN A 86 -10.52 -16.70 4.00
N THR A 87 -10.22 -16.15 2.83
CA THR A 87 -9.79 -16.96 1.69
C THR A 87 -8.27 -16.96 1.57
N SER A 88 -7.70 -18.03 1.01
CA SER A 88 -6.26 -18.12 0.75
C SER A 88 -5.75 -16.98 -0.16
N ALA A 89 -6.63 -16.41 -0.99
CA ALA A 89 -6.34 -15.23 -1.80
C ALA A 89 -6.12 -13.95 -0.98
N ASN A 90 -6.46 -13.92 0.31
CA ASN A 90 -6.14 -12.80 1.20
C ASN A 90 -4.73 -12.89 1.81
N ARG A 91 -4.03 -14.03 1.68
CA ARG A 91 -2.66 -14.21 2.17
C ARG A 91 -1.62 -13.45 1.34
N HIS A 92 -1.88 -13.28 0.03
CA HIS A 92 -0.93 -12.69 -0.93
C HIS A 92 -1.62 -11.62 -1.78
N LEU A 93 -0.84 -10.67 -2.33
CA LEU A 93 -1.39 -9.64 -3.22
C LEU A 93 -1.83 -10.20 -4.57
N PHE A 94 -1.08 -11.17 -5.09
CA PHE A 94 -1.33 -11.83 -6.36
C PHE A 94 -0.81 -13.26 -6.30
N ASP A 95 -1.38 -14.14 -7.13
CA ASP A 95 -0.86 -15.48 -7.34
C ASP A 95 0.37 -15.42 -8.26
N ARG A 96 1.52 -15.87 -7.75
CA ARG A 96 2.75 -15.92 -8.54
C ARG A 96 2.68 -16.94 -9.67
N ALA A 97 1.83 -17.97 -9.56
CA ALA A 97 1.65 -18.98 -10.62
C ALA A 97 1.03 -18.39 -11.89
N ALA A 98 0.34 -17.25 -11.78
CA ALA A 98 -0.21 -16.52 -12.93
C ALA A 98 0.86 -15.86 -13.83
N PHE A 99 2.13 -15.87 -13.41
CA PHE A 99 3.26 -15.26 -14.13
C PHE A 99 4.29 -16.34 -14.52
N PRO A 100 4.05 -17.11 -15.60
CA PRO A 100 4.88 -18.26 -15.97
C PRO A 100 6.33 -17.91 -16.33
N GLY A 101 6.61 -16.64 -16.71
CA GLY A 101 7.96 -16.12 -16.90
C GLY A 101 8.73 -15.88 -15.59
N GLY A 102 8.07 -15.99 -14.44
CA GLY A 102 8.63 -16.01 -13.09
C GLY A 102 9.24 -14.72 -12.55
N CYS A 103 9.54 -13.72 -13.40
CA CYS A 103 9.96 -12.38 -12.97
C CYS A 103 8.80 -11.39 -13.06
N ILE A 104 8.32 -10.93 -11.91
CA ILE A 104 7.17 -10.03 -11.80
C ILE A 104 7.66 -8.58 -11.67
N ARG A 105 7.34 -7.77 -12.67
CA ARG A 105 7.72 -6.36 -12.78
C ARG A 105 6.57 -5.47 -12.35
N CYS A 106 6.84 -4.60 -11.39
CA CYS A 106 5.84 -3.70 -10.84
C CYS A 106 6.23 -2.23 -11.09
N ALA A 107 5.29 -1.43 -11.54
CA ALA A 107 5.40 0.03 -11.46
C ALA A 107 4.59 0.52 -10.25
N VAL A 108 5.15 1.45 -9.50
CA VAL A 108 4.43 2.18 -8.44
C VAL A 108 4.40 3.63 -8.85
N VAL A 109 3.18 4.17 -8.97
CA VAL A 109 2.93 5.53 -9.45
C VAL A 109 2.44 6.37 -8.27
N GLY A 110 3.33 7.22 -7.76
CA GLY A 110 2.98 8.33 -6.90
C GLY A 110 2.40 9.50 -7.70
N ASN A 111 1.90 10.51 -7.01
CA ASN A 111 1.14 11.59 -7.64
C ASN A 111 1.94 12.87 -7.91
N GLY A 112 3.26 12.83 -7.72
CA GLY A 112 4.12 14.02 -7.78
C GLY A 112 4.17 14.69 -9.15
N GLY A 113 4.30 16.01 -9.15
CA GLY A 113 4.34 16.86 -10.35
C GLY A 113 5.41 16.53 -11.39
N ILE A 114 6.45 15.78 -11.01
CA ILE A 114 7.49 15.30 -11.92
C ILE A 114 6.93 14.50 -13.10
N LEU A 115 5.73 13.91 -12.98
CA LEU A 115 5.10 13.17 -14.07
C LEU A 115 4.42 14.03 -15.13
N ASN A 116 4.10 15.30 -14.86
CA ASN A 116 3.39 16.16 -15.82
C ASN A 116 4.26 16.43 -17.07
N GLY A 117 3.85 15.98 -18.26
CA GLY A 117 4.64 16.05 -19.50
C GLY A 117 5.87 15.13 -19.51
N SER A 118 5.90 14.08 -18.69
CA SER A 118 6.98 13.10 -18.61
C SER A 118 6.93 12.02 -19.70
N ARG A 119 5.75 11.83 -20.30
CA ARG A 119 5.43 10.79 -21.30
C ARG A 119 5.76 9.37 -20.83
N GLN A 120 5.74 9.11 -19.52
CA GLN A 120 6.09 7.80 -18.94
C GLN A 120 4.96 6.77 -19.03
N GLY A 121 3.77 7.13 -19.52
CA GLY A 121 2.60 6.27 -19.47
C GLY A 121 2.80 4.92 -20.14
N LYS A 122 3.46 4.89 -21.31
CA LYS A 122 3.81 3.63 -22.00
C LYS A 122 4.79 2.77 -21.21
N ALA A 123 5.78 3.40 -20.57
CA ALA A 123 6.77 2.69 -19.74
C ALA A 123 6.16 2.17 -18.43
N ILE A 124 5.21 2.90 -17.85
CA ILE A 124 4.43 2.45 -16.70
C ILE A 124 3.58 1.23 -17.10
N ASP A 125 2.79 1.35 -18.16
CA ASP A 125 1.85 0.31 -18.60
C ASP A 125 2.55 -0.94 -19.16
N SER A 126 3.85 -0.88 -19.48
CA SER A 126 4.63 -2.07 -19.87
C SER A 126 4.99 -3.00 -18.70
N HIS A 127 4.73 -2.61 -17.45
CA HIS A 127 4.93 -3.48 -16.29
C HIS A 127 3.80 -4.51 -16.16
N ASP A 128 4.07 -5.63 -15.50
CA ASP A 128 3.08 -6.68 -15.26
C ASP A 128 1.96 -6.15 -14.34
N LEU A 129 2.35 -5.44 -13.29
CA LEU A 129 1.47 -4.90 -12.27
C LEU A 129 1.72 -3.40 -12.06
N VAL A 130 0.64 -2.64 -11.85
CA VAL A 130 0.73 -1.19 -11.58
C VAL A 130 0.00 -0.84 -10.29
N PHE A 131 0.72 -0.23 -9.35
CA PHE A 131 0.20 0.31 -8.10
C PHE A 131 -0.06 1.79 -8.26
N ARG A 132 -1.25 2.24 -7.85
CA ARG A 132 -1.63 3.65 -7.74
C ARG A 132 -2.23 3.93 -6.37
N LEU A 133 -2.39 5.19 -6.00
CA LEU A 133 -2.83 5.57 -4.66
C LEU A 133 -3.35 7.00 -4.57
N ASN A 134 -4.16 7.27 -3.54
CA ASN A 134 -4.70 8.60 -3.24
C ASN A 134 -5.34 9.26 -4.50
N GLY A 135 -5.12 10.55 -4.76
CA GLY A 135 -5.60 11.26 -5.96
C GLY A 135 -4.95 10.80 -7.27
N ALA A 136 -5.17 9.55 -7.69
CA ALA A 136 -4.62 9.00 -8.92
C ALA A 136 -5.45 9.41 -10.16
N VAL A 137 -5.37 10.70 -10.54
CA VAL A 137 -6.01 11.23 -11.75
C VAL A 137 -5.42 10.58 -13.00
N ILE A 138 -6.22 9.85 -13.77
CA ILE A 138 -5.74 9.21 -15.01
C ILE A 138 -6.23 9.97 -16.24
N LYS A 139 -7.50 10.37 -16.25
CA LYS A 139 -8.15 11.00 -17.40
C LYS A 139 -7.46 12.31 -17.76
N GLY A 140 -6.98 12.43 -18.99
CA GLY A 140 -6.24 13.60 -19.49
C GLY A 140 -4.73 13.57 -19.23
N PHE A 141 -4.23 12.56 -18.51
CA PHE A 141 -2.81 12.39 -18.17
C PHE A 141 -2.27 11.02 -18.61
N GLU A 142 -2.99 10.28 -19.45
CA GLU A 142 -2.67 8.90 -19.82
C GLU A 142 -1.29 8.78 -20.51
N GLU A 143 -0.87 9.78 -21.29
CA GLU A 143 0.46 9.79 -21.90
C GLU A 143 1.58 9.83 -20.84
N ASP A 144 1.33 10.48 -19.71
CA ASP A 144 2.29 10.69 -18.64
C ASP A 144 2.26 9.58 -17.60
N VAL A 145 1.07 9.17 -17.19
CA VAL A 145 0.89 8.27 -16.06
C VAL A 145 0.38 6.89 -16.45
N GLY A 146 -0.03 6.67 -17.71
CA GLY A 146 -0.59 5.41 -18.19
C GLY A 146 -2.00 5.15 -17.69
N THR A 147 -2.54 3.98 -18.01
CA THR A 147 -3.95 3.59 -17.76
C THR A 147 -4.08 2.31 -16.94
N LYS A 148 -3.05 1.47 -16.92
CA LYS A 148 -3.09 0.20 -16.18
C LYS A 148 -3.15 0.46 -14.68
N VAL A 149 -4.04 -0.27 -14.00
CA VAL A 149 -4.15 -0.28 -12.53
C VAL A 149 -4.44 -1.70 -12.07
N SER A 150 -3.49 -2.27 -11.34
CA SER A 150 -3.64 -3.61 -10.73
C SER A 150 -3.98 -3.49 -9.24
N PHE A 151 -3.39 -2.49 -8.58
CA PHE A 151 -3.61 -2.21 -7.17
C PHE A 151 -3.87 -0.73 -6.93
N TYR A 152 -4.83 -0.42 -6.06
CA TYR A 152 -5.09 0.93 -5.60
C TYR A 152 -5.05 0.98 -4.07
N GLY A 153 -4.05 1.67 -3.51
CA GLY A 153 -3.79 1.79 -2.08
C GLY A 153 -4.28 3.11 -1.49
N PHE A 154 -4.92 3.07 -0.32
CA PHE A 154 -5.49 4.27 0.29
C PHE A 154 -5.80 4.07 1.78
N THR A 155 -5.97 5.19 2.47
CA THR A 155 -6.83 5.27 3.66
C THR A 155 -8.17 5.86 3.25
N VAL A 156 -9.27 5.47 3.89
CA VAL A 156 -10.62 5.97 3.56
C VAL A 156 -10.68 7.50 3.66
N ASN A 157 -10.00 8.07 4.67
CA ASN A 157 -9.85 9.51 4.83
C ASN A 157 -9.23 10.17 3.59
N THR A 158 -8.06 9.69 3.17
CA THR A 158 -7.32 10.29 2.05
C THR A 158 -8.05 10.09 0.72
N MET A 159 -8.69 8.94 0.53
CA MET A 159 -9.50 8.65 -0.65
C MET A 159 -10.63 9.65 -0.80
N LYS A 160 -11.45 9.84 0.24
CA LYS A 160 -12.59 10.76 0.21
C LYS A 160 -12.15 12.22 0.09
N ASN A 161 -11.10 12.62 0.82
CA ASN A 161 -10.53 13.96 0.69
C ASN A 161 -10.02 14.23 -0.72
N SER A 162 -9.38 13.24 -1.36
CA SER A 162 -8.90 13.38 -2.75
C SER A 162 -10.06 13.54 -3.74
N LEU A 163 -11.15 12.76 -3.58
CA LEU A 163 -12.35 12.87 -4.43
C LEU A 163 -13.00 14.25 -4.35
N ILE A 164 -12.96 14.89 -3.17
CA ILE A 164 -13.48 16.25 -2.97
C ILE A 164 -12.50 17.29 -3.51
N ALA A 165 -11.23 17.24 -3.06
CA ALA A 165 -10.25 18.28 -3.35
C ALA A 165 -9.80 18.31 -4.81
N TYR A 166 -9.86 17.17 -5.50
CA TYR A 166 -9.33 17.03 -6.86
C TYR A 166 -10.42 16.78 -7.91
N GLU A 167 -11.69 16.99 -7.55
CA GLU A 167 -12.81 16.92 -8.50
C GLU A 167 -12.58 17.85 -9.69
N GLU A 168 -12.10 19.07 -9.44
CA GLU A 168 -11.80 20.07 -10.47
C GLU A 168 -10.68 19.63 -11.44
N TYR A 169 -9.77 18.75 -11.00
CA TYR A 169 -8.70 18.19 -11.83
C TYR A 169 -9.11 16.86 -12.49
N GLY A 170 -10.38 16.46 -12.37
CA GLY A 170 -10.93 15.25 -12.99
C GLY A 170 -10.90 14.00 -12.12
N PHE A 171 -10.59 14.10 -10.82
CA PHE A 171 -10.65 12.97 -9.89
C PHE A 171 -12.07 12.70 -9.38
N THR A 172 -13.00 12.42 -10.30
CA THR A 172 -14.42 12.21 -9.96
C THR A 172 -14.71 10.80 -9.44
N GLN A 173 -13.80 9.85 -9.66
CA GLN A 173 -13.90 8.47 -9.20
C GLN A 173 -12.51 7.87 -8.98
N ILE A 174 -12.40 6.94 -8.04
CA ILE A 174 -11.20 6.11 -7.92
C ILE A 174 -11.12 5.13 -9.10
N PRO A 175 -9.93 4.60 -9.44
CA PRO A 175 -9.81 3.59 -10.48
C PRO A 175 -10.65 2.34 -10.18
N GLN A 176 -11.42 1.89 -11.16
CA GLN A 176 -12.22 0.67 -11.09
C GLN A 176 -11.79 -0.28 -12.20
N GLY A 177 -11.78 -1.57 -11.89
CA GLY A 177 -11.43 -2.62 -12.84
C GLY A 177 -11.87 -3.99 -12.35
N LYS A 178 -12.04 -4.93 -13.28
CA LYS A 178 -12.40 -6.31 -12.95
C LYS A 178 -11.30 -6.97 -12.11
N ASP A 179 -10.06 -6.89 -12.58
CA ASP A 179 -8.91 -7.54 -11.94
C ASP A 179 -8.18 -6.65 -10.92
N LEU A 180 -8.66 -5.41 -10.74
CA LEU A 180 -8.10 -4.45 -9.79
C LEU A 180 -8.39 -4.88 -8.35
N LYS A 181 -7.36 -4.84 -7.49
CA LYS A 181 -7.47 -5.10 -6.06
C LYS A 181 -7.25 -3.83 -5.24
N TYR A 182 -8.12 -3.59 -4.27
CA TYR A 182 -8.05 -2.43 -3.39
C TYR A 182 -7.29 -2.77 -2.11
N ILE A 183 -6.26 -2.00 -1.76
CA ILE A 183 -5.42 -2.22 -0.59
C ILE A 183 -5.74 -1.17 0.48
N PHE A 184 -6.45 -1.59 1.52
CA PHE A 184 -6.74 -0.79 2.70
C PHE A 184 -5.51 -0.68 3.59
N ILE A 185 -5.28 0.52 4.10
CA ILE A 185 -4.32 0.81 5.17
C ILE A 185 -5.12 0.98 6.47
N PRO A 186 -4.85 0.20 7.54
CA PRO A 186 -5.59 0.25 8.80
C PRO A 186 -5.23 1.49 9.65
N SER A 187 -5.48 2.69 9.14
CA SER A 187 -5.11 3.97 9.78
C SER A 187 -6.13 4.50 10.77
N ASP A 188 -7.37 4.05 10.68
CA ASP A 188 -8.47 4.46 11.54
C ASP A 188 -9.57 3.38 11.55
N VAL A 189 -10.51 3.46 12.50
CA VAL A 189 -11.68 2.56 12.55
C VAL A 189 -12.50 2.60 11.25
N ARG A 190 -12.55 3.76 10.57
CA ARG A 190 -13.26 3.90 9.29
C ARG A 190 -12.73 2.96 8.20
N ASP A 191 -11.44 2.64 8.21
CA ASP A 191 -10.85 1.73 7.22
C ASP A 191 -11.41 0.30 7.39
N TYR A 192 -11.59 -0.14 8.64
CA TYR A 192 -12.18 -1.45 8.95
C TYR A 192 -13.67 -1.51 8.61
N ILE A 193 -14.43 -0.48 9.00
CA ILE A 193 -15.87 -0.44 8.75
C ILE A 193 -16.15 -0.40 7.24
N MET A 194 -15.44 0.46 6.49
CA MET A 194 -15.57 0.54 5.03
C MET A 194 -15.18 -0.78 4.36
N LEU A 195 -14.07 -1.41 4.78
CA LEU A 195 -13.64 -2.70 4.24
C LEU A 195 -14.70 -3.78 4.45
N LYS A 196 -15.25 -3.88 5.66
CA LYS A 196 -16.33 -4.83 5.98
C LYS A 196 -17.55 -4.58 5.09
N SER A 197 -18.03 -3.34 5.01
CA SER A 197 -19.17 -2.96 4.18
C SER A 197 -18.93 -3.25 2.70
N ALA A 198 -17.72 -3.01 2.20
CA ALA A 198 -17.33 -3.26 0.81
C ALA A 198 -17.34 -4.76 0.45
N ILE A 199 -16.82 -5.62 1.34
CA ILE A 199 -16.86 -7.07 1.14
C ILE A 199 -18.31 -7.59 1.19
N GLN A 200 -19.14 -7.03 2.07
CA GLN A 200 -20.54 -7.46 2.24
C GLN A 200 -21.49 -6.89 1.19
N GLY A 201 -21.06 -5.89 0.40
CA GLY A 201 -21.93 -5.21 -0.57
C GLY A 201 -23.08 -4.46 0.10
N SER A 202 -22.83 -3.89 1.28
CA SER A 202 -23.84 -3.18 2.08
C SER A 202 -23.40 -1.76 2.41
N PRO A 203 -24.33 -0.80 2.61
CA PRO A 203 -23.98 0.54 3.04
C PRO A 203 -23.19 0.55 4.36
N VAL A 204 -22.36 1.56 4.55
CA VAL A 204 -21.60 1.76 5.79
C VAL A 204 -22.58 2.04 6.94
N PRO A 205 -22.60 1.21 8.01
CA PRO A 205 -23.67 1.27 9.01
C PRO A 205 -23.45 2.33 10.10
N GLU A 206 -22.19 2.70 10.35
CA GLU A 206 -21.79 3.53 11.49
C GLU A 206 -20.50 4.31 11.22
N GLY A 207 -20.12 5.19 12.16
CA GLY A 207 -18.94 6.04 12.04
C GLY A 207 -19.16 7.26 11.14
N SER A 208 -18.06 7.95 10.82
CA SER A 208 -18.05 9.17 10.00
C SER A 208 -18.56 8.99 8.58
N ASP A 209 -18.50 7.76 8.08
CA ASP A 209 -18.80 7.41 6.69
C ASP A 209 -20.16 6.70 6.57
N LYS A 210 -20.98 6.76 7.64
CA LYS A 210 -22.32 6.14 7.67
C LYS A 210 -23.16 6.61 6.49
N GLY A 211 -23.78 5.65 5.81
CA GLY A 211 -24.62 5.87 4.63
C GLY A 211 -23.87 5.83 3.31
N ASP A 212 -22.53 5.84 3.32
CA ASP A 212 -21.76 5.61 2.11
C ASP A 212 -22.09 4.24 1.52
N GLU A 213 -22.16 4.17 0.19
CA GLU A 213 -22.37 2.95 -0.57
C GLU A 213 -21.04 2.50 -1.20
N PRO A 214 -20.39 1.43 -0.68
CA PRO A 214 -19.09 1.00 -1.19
C PRO A 214 -19.07 0.71 -2.70
N GLN A 215 -20.19 0.26 -3.27
CA GLN A 215 -20.29 0.04 -4.72
C GLN A 215 -20.01 1.29 -5.57
N LYS A 216 -20.28 2.50 -5.04
CA LYS A 216 -20.00 3.77 -5.74
C LYS A 216 -18.50 4.04 -5.85
N TYR A 217 -17.73 3.57 -4.86
CA TYR A 217 -16.27 3.69 -4.88
C TYR A 217 -15.63 2.52 -5.62
N PHE A 218 -15.96 1.29 -5.25
CA PHE A 218 -15.17 0.10 -5.60
C PHE A 218 -15.74 -0.71 -6.77
N GLY A 219 -16.93 -0.35 -7.28
CA GLY A 219 -17.68 -1.10 -8.28
C GLY A 219 -18.61 -2.16 -7.66
N LEU A 220 -19.39 -2.86 -8.50
CA LEU A 220 -20.45 -3.78 -8.07
C LEU A 220 -19.96 -5.10 -7.46
N GLU A 221 -18.69 -5.46 -7.67
CA GLU A 221 -18.14 -6.72 -7.17
C GLU A 221 -17.82 -6.63 -5.66
N ALA A 222 -18.67 -7.28 -4.85
CA ALA A 222 -18.48 -7.42 -3.42
C ALA A 222 -17.91 -8.81 -3.09
N SER A 223 -16.58 -8.92 -3.03
CA SER A 223 -15.88 -10.18 -2.73
C SER A 223 -14.67 -9.94 -1.82
N ALA A 224 -14.39 -10.87 -0.91
CA ALA A 224 -13.20 -10.81 -0.05
C ALA A 224 -11.90 -10.75 -0.87
N GLU A 225 -11.89 -11.35 -2.06
CA GLU A 225 -10.72 -11.43 -2.92
C GLU A 225 -10.40 -10.10 -3.61
N LYS A 226 -11.39 -9.21 -3.79
CA LYS A 226 -11.19 -7.87 -4.38
C LYS A 226 -10.46 -6.93 -3.42
N PHE A 227 -10.55 -7.18 -2.12
CA PHE A 227 -10.00 -6.32 -1.09
C PHE A 227 -8.80 -6.97 -0.37
N LYS A 228 -7.89 -6.13 0.11
CA LYS A 228 -6.68 -6.51 0.85
C LYS A 228 -6.48 -5.52 1.98
N LEU A 229 -5.88 -5.95 3.08
CA LEU A 229 -5.57 -5.11 4.23
C LEU A 229 -4.09 -5.24 4.56
N LEU A 230 -3.35 -4.13 4.62
CA LEU A 230 -1.95 -4.17 5.05
C LEU A 230 -1.83 -4.59 6.51
N HIS A 231 -0.78 -5.35 6.82
CA HIS A 231 -0.55 -5.85 8.17
C HIS A 231 0.01 -4.74 9.09
N PRO A 232 -0.58 -4.47 10.27
CA PRO A 232 -0.05 -3.46 11.21
C PRO A 232 1.41 -3.67 11.60
N ASP A 233 1.83 -4.92 11.87
CA ASP A 233 3.25 -5.24 12.11
C ASP A 233 4.15 -4.98 10.89
N PHE A 234 3.64 -5.15 9.67
CA PHE A 234 4.40 -4.76 8.47
C PHE A 234 4.58 -3.25 8.42
N LEU A 235 3.55 -2.47 8.73
CA LEU A 235 3.65 -1.01 8.82
C LEU A 235 4.64 -0.55 9.91
N GLN A 236 4.62 -1.21 11.08
CA GLN A 236 5.59 -0.96 12.15
C GLN A 236 7.01 -1.32 11.70
N TYR A 237 7.19 -2.44 10.99
CA TYR A 237 8.47 -2.86 10.43
C TYR A 237 9.00 -1.84 9.41
N LEU A 238 8.17 -1.38 8.47
CA LEU A 238 8.55 -0.38 7.48
C LEU A 238 8.99 0.92 8.16
N THR A 239 8.19 1.40 9.11
CA THR A 239 8.50 2.61 9.89
C THR A 239 9.81 2.45 10.65
N THR A 240 10.01 1.36 11.38
CA THR A 240 11.19 1.21 12.24
C THR A 240 12.48 0.93 11.51
N ARG A 241 12.43 0.27 10.33
CA ARG A 241 13.61 -0.18 9.60
C ARG A 241 13.98 0.69 8.41
N PHE A 242 12.99 1.33 7.76
CA PHE A 242 13.23 2.13 6.55
C PHE A 242 13.03 3.63 6.77
N LEU A 243 11.99 3.99 7.53
CA LEU A 243 11.51 5.37 7.63
C LEU A 243 11.31 5.76 9.10
N ARG A 244 12.38 5.65 9.90
CA ARG A 244 12.33 6.03 11.31
C ARG A 244 12.66 7.52 11.45
N SER A 245 11.64 8.36 11.35
CA SER A 245 11.78 9.82 11.50
C SER A 245 11.96 10.24 12.95
N GLU A 246 12.64 11.36 13.18
CA GLU A 246 12.72 12.03 14.47
C GLU A 246 11.36 12.57 14.95
N LEU A 247 10.38 12.74 14.04
CA LEU A 247 9.01 13.12 14.38
C LEU A 247 8.36 12.15 15.38
N LEU A 248 8.76 10.87 15.37
CA LEU A 248 8.34 9.85 16.33
C LEU A 248 8.64 10.24 17.79
N ASN A 249 9.66 11.07 18.02
CA ASN A 249 10.10 11.51 19.34
C ASN A 249 9.45 12.85 19.76
N THR A 250 8.52 13.38 18.97
CA THR A 250 7.86 14.68 19.19
C THR A 250 6.39 14.50 19.59
N GLN A 251 5.69 15.62 19.85
CA GLN A 251 4.23 15.62 20.05
C GLN A 251 3.43 15.08 18.86
N TYR A 252 4.04 15.00 17.67
CA TYR A 252 3.44 14.42 16.46
C TYR A 252 3.72 12.92 16.30
N GLY A 253 4.40 12.28 17.25
CA GLY A 253 4.83 10.90 17.11
C GLY A 253 3.69 9.90 16.91
N SER A 254 2.51 10.16 17.49
CA SER A 254 1.30 9.34 17.29
C SER A 254 0.59 9.60 15.97
N LEU A 255 0.93 10.67 15.26
CA LEU A 255 0.42 11.01 13.93
C LEU A 255 1.35 10.54 12.81
N TYR A 256 2.62 10.30 13.14
CA TYR A 256 3.61 9.91 12.15
C TYR A 256 3.32 8.53 11.59
N MET A 257 3.28 8.44 10.27
CA MET A 257 3.38 7.20 9.51
C MET A 257 4.05 7.48 8.16
N PRO A 258 4.70 6.49 7.51
CA PRO A 258 5.09 6.64 6.12
C PRO A 258 3.90 7.04 5.24
N SER A 259 4.15 7.86 4.22
CA SER A 259 3.11 8.25 3.26
C SER A 259 2.47 7.02 2.61
N THR A 260 1.21 7.13 2.13
CA THR A 260 0.59 6.05 1.34
C THR A 260 1.47 5.63 0.17
N GLY A 261 2.16 6.59 -0.46
CA GLY A 261 3.12 6.35 -1.53
C GLY A 261 4.26 5.44 -1.07
N ALA A 262 4.90 5.78 0.05
CA ALA A 262 5.94 4.96 0.66
C ALA A 262 5.46 3.56 1.02
N LEU A 263 4.26 3.44 1.59
CA LEU A 263 3.68 2.15 1.95
C LEU A 263 3.45 1.28 0.71
N MET A 264 2.93 1.82 -0.39
CA MET A 264 2.74 1.06 -1.63
C MET A 264 4.07 0.70 -2.30
N LEU A 265 5.04 1.62 -2.31
CA LEU A 265 6.36 1.34 -2.87
C LEU A 265 7.08 0.25 -2.10
N LEU A 266 7.12 0.34 -0.77
CA LEU A 266 7.71 -0.68 0.08
C LEU A 266 6.92 -1.99 0.04
N THR A 267 5.60 -1.94 -0.11
CA THR A 267 4.78 -3.15 -0.35
C THR A 267 5.22 -3.87 -1.62
N ALA A 268 5.33 -3.15 -2.75
CA ALA A 268 5.79 -3.71 -4.02
C ALA A 268 7.20 -4.31 -3.89
N LEU A 269 8.10 -3.69 -3.12
CA LEU A 269 9.44 -4.24 -2.86
C LEU A 269 9.44 -5.55 -2.09
N HIS A 270 8.39 -5.86 -1.33
CA HIS A 270 8.29 -7.11 -0.58
C HIS A 270 7.54 -8.20 -1.35
N THR A 271 6.93 -7.89 -2.49
CA THR A 271 6.11 -8.85 -3.25
C THR A 271 6.57 -9.05 -4.70
N CYS A 272 7.12 -8.02 -5.35
CA CYS A 272 7.56 -8.04 -6.74
C CYS A 272 9.04 -8.37 -6.89
N ASP A 273 9.44 -8.84 -8.08
CA ASP A 273 10.85 -9.11 -8.37
C ASP A 273 11.59 -7.86 -8.84
N GLN A 274 10.94 -6.97 -9.59
CA GLN A 274 11.51 -5.69 -10.03
C GLN A 274 10.51 -4.58 -9.78
N VAL A 275 11.00 -3.42 -9.34
CA VAL A 275 10.15 -2.28 -9.01
C VAL A 275 10.68 -1.00 -9.63
N SER A 276 9.82 -0.31 -10.35
CA SER A 276 10.06 1.03 -10.88
C SER A 276 9.14 2.04 -10.16
N ALA A 277 9.71 3.12 -9.65
CA ALA A 277 9.01 4.19 -8.93
C ALA A 277 8.87 5.43 -9.83
N TYR A 278 7.62 5.86 -10.06
CA TYR A 278 7.25 7.01 -10.88
C TYR A 278 6.49 8.03 -10.02
N GLY A 279 6.75 9.33 -10.15
CA GLY A 279 6.00 10.35 -9.42
C GLY A 279 6.28 10.41 -7.91
N PHE A 280 7.43 9.89 -7.48
CA PHE A 280 7.92 10.01 -6.11
C PHE A 280 8.81 11.24 -5.97
N ILE A 281 8.93 11.77 -4.75
CA ILE A 281 9.79 12.91 -4.44
C ILE A 281 11.26 12.63 -4.81
N THR A 282 11.86 13.56 -5.55
CA THR A 282 13.27 13.55 -5.98
C THR A 282 13.99 14.80 -5.48
N ALA A 283 15.31 14.87 -5.64
CA ALA A 283 16.12 16.00 -5.19
C ALA A 283 15.71 17.36 -5.82
N ASN A 284 15.07 17.34 -6.98
CA ASN A 284 14.62 18.51 -7.71
C ASN A 284 13.09 18.68 -7.70
N TYR A 285 12.39 18.16 -6.69
CA TYR A 285 10.93 18.22 -6.60
C TYR A 285 10.38 19.65 -6.75
N GLU A 286 11.11 20.66 -6.25
CA GLU A 286 10.74 22.08 -6.31
C GLU A 286 10.63 22.63 -7.74
N GLN A 287 11.18 21.93 -8.74
CA GLN A 287 11.03 22.31 -10.15
C GLN A 287 9.61 22.06 -10.67
N PHE A 288 8.88 21.14 -10.05
CA PHE A 288 7.54 20.70 -10.47
C PHE A 288 6.45 21.21 -9.51
N SER A 289 5.19 21.03 -9.90
CA SER A 289 4.05 21.22 -8.97
C SER A 289 4.03 20.12 -7.91
N ASP A 290 3.21 20.29 -6.88
CA ASP A 290 2.92 19.24 -5.90
C ASP A 290 2.41 17.99 -6.62
N HIS A 291 1.33 18.12 -7.39
CA HIS A 291 0.74 17.03 -8.14
C HIS A 291 0.85 17.18 -9.67
N TYR A 292 0.91 16.07 -10.40
CA TYR A 292 1.04 16.11 -11.87
C TYR A 292 -0.20 16.65 -12.59
N PHE A 293 -1.35 16.65 -11.93
CA PHE A 293 -2.62 17.06 -12.51
C PHE A 293 -2.99 18.53 -12.25
N GLU A 294 -2.14 19.25 -11.54
CA GLU A 294 -2.36 20.66 -11.24
C GLU A 294 -1.98 21.53 -12.44
N VAL A 295 -2.91 22.38 -12.88
CA VAL A 295 -2.70 23.32 -13.99
C VAL A 295 -1.77 24.45 -13.58
N GLU A 296 -1.94 24.96 -12.36
CA GLU A 296 -1.09 25.98 -11.76
C GLU A 296 -0.11 25.33 -10.79
N LYS A 297 1.15 25.75 -10.82
CA LYS A 297 2.19 25.21 -9.95
C LYS A 297 1.88 25.50 -8.48
N LYS A 298 1.73 24.46 -7.68
CA LYS A 298 1.60 24.51 -6.22
C LYS A 298 2.87 23.97 -5.56
N PRO A 299 3.32 24.54 -4.43
CA PRO A 299 4.45 24.00 -3.68
C PRO A 299 4.03 22.73 -2.93
N LEU A 300 4.92 21.74 -2.89
CA LEU A 300 4.76 20.58 -2.00
C LEU A 300 4.84 21.04 -0.54
N VAL A 301 3.79 20.76 0.23
CA VAL A 301 3.72 21.08 1.66
C VAL A 301 4.14 19.87 2.50
N PHE A 302 5.12 20.08 3.39
CA PHE A 302 5.62 19.06 4.31
C PHE A 302 4.78 19.04 5.59
N TYR A 303 3.78 18.18 5.64
CA TYR A 303 2.95 17.96 6.83
C TYR A 303 3.63 17.01 7.82
N ALA A 304 3.45 17.23 9.12
CA ALA A 304 4.10 16.45 10.18
C ALA A 304 3.63 14.99 10.29
N ASN A 305 2.61 14.57 9.53
CA ASN A 305 2.13 13.19 9.52
C ASN A 305 3.06 12.24 8.72
N HIS A 306 3.99 12.75 7.91
CA HIS A 306 5.00 11.95 7.22
C HIS A 306 6.28 12.77 6.96
N ASP A 307 7.40 12.10 6.71
CA ASP A 307 8.71 12.72 6.50
C ASP A 307 9.16 12.51 5.05
N MET A 308 8.72 13.40 4.17
CA MET A 308 8.99 13.29 2.72
C MET A 308 10.48 13.38 2.40
N MET A 309 11.29 14.07 3.21
CA MET A 309 12.73 14.18 2.98
C MET A 309 13.44 12.87 3.34
N LEU A 310 13.02 12.21 4.41
CA LEU A 310 13.48 10.86 4.74
C LEU A 310 13.08 9.86 3.66
N GLU A 311 11.85 9.96 3.13
CA GLU A 311 11.39 9.15 1.99
C GLU A 311 12.23 9.40 0.74
N ALA A 312 12.46 10.66 0.34
CA ALA A 312 13.31 11.02 -0.79
C ALA A 312 14.73 10.44 -0.67
N ALA A 313 15.31 10.53 0.54
CA ALA A 313 16.63 9.98 0.83
C ALA A 313 16.65 8.45 0.69
N LEU A 314 15.59 7.77 1.14
CA LEU A 314 15.44 6.32 0.99
C LEU A 314 15.34 5.91 -0.48
N TRP A 315 14.49 6.57 -1.28
CA TRP A 315 14.33 6.26 -2.71
C TRP A 315 15.64 6.39 -3.47
N ARG A 316 16.39 7.47 -3.21
CA ARG A 316 17.72 7.68 -3.77
C ARG A 316 18.70 6.59 -3.35
N SER A 317 18.67 6.17 -2.09
CA SER A 317 19.55 5.11 -1.57
C SER A 317 19.24 3.75 -2.22
N LEU A 318 17.96 3.40 -2.36
CA LEU A 318 17.51 2.16 -3.01
C LEU A 318 17.87 2.15 -4.50
N HIS A 319 17.70 3.30 -5.17
CA HIS A 319 18.05 3.45 -6.58
C HIS A 319 19.56 3.30 -6.83
N ARG A 320 20.40 3.94 -6.01
CA ARG A 320 21.87 3.82 -6.08
C ARG A 320 22.36 2.39 -5.84
N ALA A 321 21.66 1.63 -4.97
CA ALA A 321 21.95 0.23 -4.73
C ALA A 321 21.41 -0.71 -5.84
N GLY A 322 20.76 -0.17 -6.88
CA GLY A 322 20.17 -0.96 -7.96
C GLY A 322 18.98 -1.82 -7.54
N ILE A 323 18.37 -1.54 -6.38
CA ILE A 323 17.22 -2.27 -5.85
C ILE A 323 15.92 -1.82 -6.54
N ILE A 324 15.84 -0.53 -6.90
CA ILE A 324 14.73 0.04 -7.67
C ILE A 324 15.22 0.88 -8.84
N THR A 325 14.35 1.05 -9.83
CA THR A 325 14.49 2.12 -10.81
C THR A 325 13.65 3.31 -10.35
N LEU A 326 14.27 4.45 -10.03
CA LEU A 326 13.57 5.67 -9.67
C LEU A 326 13.53 6.61 -10.87
N TYR A 327 12.33 6.99 -11.31
CA TYR A 327 12.17 8.01 -12.35
C TYR A 327 12.64 9.37 -11.83
N GLN A 328 13.55 9.99 -12.58
CA GLN A 328 14.14 11.30 -12.31
C GLN A 328 14.28 12.02 -13.66
N ARG A 329 14.09 13.34 -13.70
CA ARG A 329 14.25 14.17 -14.89
C ARG A 329 14.57 15.60 -14.52
#